data_AF-A0A6G1RUX6-F1
#
_entry.id   AF-A0A6G1RUX6-F1
#
_cell.length_a   1.000
_cell.length_b   1.000
_cell.length_c   1.000
_cell.angle_alpha   90.00
_cell.angle_beta   90.00
_cell.angle_gamma   90.00
#
_symmetry.space_group_name_H-M   'P 1'
#
loop_
_entity.id
_entity.type
_entity.pdbx_description
1 polymer ?
#
loop_
_entity_poly.entity_id
_entity_poly.type
_entity_poly.pdbx_seq_one_letter_code
_entity_poly.pdbx_strand_id
1 'polypeptide(L)'
;TLNTNMTQLHSKVDLLSLEVSRIKKQVSPAESVADFKPPPEYQLTSAELKQIMDQSTSGGDLACRLLVQLFPELFSDDEFSRGCSACGFLSKRKLESLHLQLIRNYVEVCYPSVKNTAVWQVECLPQVNDFFNRF
;
A
#
# COMPACT_ATOMS: atom_id res chain seq x y z
N THR A 1 19.27 0.69 57.17
CA THR A 1 19.07 1.67 56.07
C THR A 1 18.76 1.04 54.71
N LEU A 2 18.83 -0.30 54.54
CA LEU A 2 18.61 -0.96 53.23
C LEU A 2 17.13 -1.13 52.84
N ASN A 3 16.23 -1.25 53.82
CA ASN A 3 14.81 -1.57 53.57
C ASN A 3 14.02 -0.40 52.93
N THR A 4 14.43 0.84 53.21
CA THR A 4 13.84 2.07 52.65
C THR A 4 14.19 2.26 51.17
N ASN A 5 15.32 1.71 50.70
CA ASN A 5 15.75 1.87 49.31
C ASN A 5 15.01 0.90 48.37
N MET A 6 14.73 -0.32 48.84
CA MET A 6 13.99 -1.33 48.07
C MET A 6 12.52 -0.93 47.89
N THR A 7 11.88 -0.45 48.95
CA THR A 7 10.48 0.03 48.90
C THR A 7 10.31 1.24 47.97
N GLN A 8 11.27 2.17 47.94
CA GLN A 8 11.27 3.28 46.99
C GLN A 8 11.43 2.83 45.52
N LEU A 9 12.24 1.79 45.28
CA LEU A 9 12.43 1.25 43.93
C LEU A 9 11.13 0.62 43.40
N HIS A 10 10.45 -0.17 44.24
CA HIS A 10 9.18 -0.80 43.87
C HIS A 10 8.11 0.25 43.54
N SER A 11 8.00 1.30 44.35
CA SER A 11 7.07 2.42 44.11
C SER A 11 7.34 3.15 42.78
N LYS A 12 8.61 3.34 42.40
CA LYS A 12 8.97 3.93 41.11
C LYS A 12 8.64 3.01 39.93
N VAL A 13 8.81 1.70 40.09
CA VAL A 13 8.42 0.71 39.07
C VAL A 13 6.91 0.69 38.86
N ASP A 14 6.12 0.78 39.93
CA ASP A 14 4.66 0.85 39.85
C ASP A 14 4.19 2.15 39.16
N LEU A 15 4.80 3.29 39.50
CA LEU A 15 4.53 4.58 38.85
C LEU A 15 4.84 4.54 37.34
N LEU A 16 5.98 3.96 36.95
CA LEU A 16 6.34 3.78 35.54
C LEU A 16 5.35 2.84 34.83
N SER A 17 4.91 1.76 35.48
CA SER A 17 3.95 0.81 34.92
C SER A 17 2.57 1.45 34.69
N LEU A 18 2.15 2.32 35.62
CA LEU A 18 0.93 3.11 35.49
C LEU A 18 1.04 4.13 34.35
N GLU A 19 2.18 4.79 34.23
CA GLU A 19 2.42 5.79 33.18
C GLU A 19 2.48 5.13 31.78
N VAL A 20 3.14 3.98 31.65
CA VAL A 20 3.14 3.17 30.43
C VAL A 20 1.72 2.73 30.06
N SER A 21 0.92 2.31 31.04
CA SER A 21 -0.48 1.93 30.82
C SER A 21 -1.34 3.11 30.40
N ARG A 22 -1.10 4.30 30.96
CA ARG A 22 -1.77 5.55 30.61
C ARG A 22 -1.45 5.99 29.19
N ILE A 23 -0.16 5.94 28.81
CA ILE A 23 0.30 6.25 27.45
C ILE A 23 -0.30 5.25 26.45
N LYS A 24 -0.24 3.95 26.73
CA LYS A 24 -0.80 2.90 25.88
C LYS A 24 -2.33 3.02 25.71
N LYS A 25 -3.04 3.62 26.68
CA LYS A 25 -4.48 3.91 26.59
C LYS A 25 -4.79 5.18 25.81
N GLN A 26 -3.88 6.16 25.81
CA GLN A 26 -4.03 7.43 25.07
C GLN A 26 -3.57 7.33 23.60
N VAL A 27 -2.71 6.36 23.28
CA VAL A 27 -2.41 5.98 21.90
C VAL A 27 -3.53 5.05 21.42
N SER A 28 -4.62 5.64 20.95
CA SER A 28 -5.54 4.92 20.06
C SER A 28 -4.75 4.46 18.83
N PRO A 29 -4.71 3.16 18.48
CA PRO A 29 -4.09 2.67 17.24
C PRO A 29 -4.79 3.20 15.97
N ALA A 30 -5.89 3.94 16.15
CA ALA A 30 -6.63 4.64 15.14
C ALA A 30 -6.14 6.09 14.98
N GLU A 31 -4.84 6.35 15.16
CA GLU A 31 -4.24 7.55 14.57
C GLU A 31 -4.42 7.40 13.07
N SER A 32 -5.46 8.06 12.58
CA SER A 32 -5.95 8.04 11.22
C SER A 32 -4.76 8.18 10.28
N VAL A 33 -4.43 7.08 9.59
CA VAL A 33 -3.71 7.14 8.32
C VAL A 33 -4.39 8.26 7.54
N ALA A 34 -3.69 9.36 7.32
CA ALA A 34 -4.24 10.54 6.67
C ALA A 34 -5.11 10.07 5.48
N ASP A 35 -6.36 10.53 5.40
CA ASP A 35 -7.26 10.18 4.30
C ASP A 35 -6.54 10.51 2.99
N PHE A 36 -5.95 9.48 2.39
CA PHE A 36 -5.11 9.65 1.22
C PHE A 36 -6.06 10.02 0.09
N LYS A 37 -6.06 11.31 -0.26
CA LYS A 37 -6.81 11.82 -1.40
C LYS A 37 -5.84 11.88 -2.57
N PRO A 38 -5.96 10.96 -3.55
CA PRO A 38 -5.17 11.09 -4.76
C PRO A 38 -5.51 12.39 -5.47
N PRO A 39 -4.60 12.90 -6.32
CA PRO A 39 -4.90 13.98 -7.25
C PRO A 39 -6.23 13.73 -8.01
N PRO A 40 -6.99 14.78 -8.37
CA PRO A 40 -8.31 14.63 -9.01
C PRO A 40 -8.31 13.72 -10.24
N GLU A 41 -7.23 13.73 -11.01
CA GLU A 41 -7.04 12.92 -12.21
C GLU A 41 -7.00 11.41 -11.94
N TYR A 42 -6.63 11.00 -10.72
CA TYR A 42 -6.56 9.59 -10.33
C TYR A 42 -7.66 9.19 -9.35
N GLN A 43 -8.67 10.04 -9.18
CA GLN A 43 -9.71 9.86 -8.18
C GLN A 43 -10.93 9.18 -8.81
N LEU A 44 -11.14 7.90 -8.48
CA LEU A 44 -12.32 7.15 -8.92
C LEU A 44 -13.48 7.34 -7.96
N THR A 45 -14.67 7.51 -8.53
CA THR A 45 -15.94 7.40 -7.80
C THR A 45 -16.21 5.97 -7.38
N SER A 46 -17.10 5.78 -6.40
CA SER A 46 -17.53 4.45 -5.98
C SER A 46 -18.21 3.67 -7.11
N ALA A 47 -18.88 4.36 -8.04
CA ALA A 47 -19.52 3.75 -9.19
C ALA A 47 -18.49 3.23 -10.21
N GLU A 48 -17.48 4.03 -10.53
CA GLU A 48 -16.41 3.63 -11.45
C GLU A 48 -15.60 2.46 -10.90
N LEU A 49 -15.19 2.54 -9.63
CA LEU A 49 -14.47 1.46 -8.96
C LEU A 49 -15.29 0.16 -8.98
N LYS A 50 -16.61 0.27 -8.72
CA LYS A 50 -17.51 -0.88 -8.79
C LYS A 50 -17.60 -1.47 -10.20
N GLN A 51 -17.73 -0.64 -11.24
CA GLN A 51 -17.77 -1.13 -12.61
C GLN A 51 -16.49 -1.87 -13.02
N ILE A 52 -15.32 -1.39 -12.58
CA ILE A 52 -14.04 -2.08 -12.86
C ILE A 52 -13.98 -3.39 -12.10
N MET A 53 -14.40 -3.40 -10.83
CA MET A 53 -14.48 -4.62 -10.01
C MET A 53 -15.44 -5.66 -10.61
N ASP A 54 -16.61 -5.27 -11.10
CA ASP A 54 -17.60 -6.18 -11.69
C ASP A 54 -17.06 -6.87 -12.96
N GLN A 55 -16.06 -6.26 -13.63
CA GLN A 55 -15.36 -6.84 -14.78
C GLN A 55 -14.11 -7.64 -14.39
N SER A 56 -13.73 -7.61 -13.11
CA SER A 56 -12.50 -8.22 -12.61
C SER A 56 -12.76 -9.62 -12.07
N THR A 57 -11.84 -10.55 -12.36
CA THR A 57 -11.95 -11.95 -11.87
C THR A 57 -11.23 -12.20 -10.54
N SER A 58 -10.30 -11.31 -10.17
CA SER A 58 -9.51 -11.40 -8.93
C SER A 58 -8.97 -10.02 -8.51
N GLY A 59 -8.41 -9.92 -7.31
CA GLY A 59 -7.73 -8.70 -6.85
C GLY A 59 -6.53 -8.31 -7.72
N GLY A 60 -5.82 -9.29 -8.28
CA GLY A 60 -4.74 -9.06 -9.24
C GLY A 60 -5.24 -8.52 -10.58
N ASP A 61 -6.34 -9.08 -11.12
CA ASP A 61 -6.97 -8.60 -12.35
C ASP A 61 -7.52 -7.17 -12.18
N LEU A 62 -8.16 -6.90 -11.03
CA LEU A 62 -8.59 -5.54 -10.66
C LEU A 62 -7.40 -4.57 -10.63
N ALA A 63 -6.29 -4.98 -10.02
CA ALA A 63 -5.08 -4.17 -9.95
C ALA A 63 -4.50 -3.84 -11.33
N CYS A 64 -4.50 -4.80 -12.26
CA CYS A 64 -4.07 -4.59 -13.65
C CYS A 64 -5.00 -3.63 -14.40
N ARG A 65 -6.33 -3.76 -14.23
CA ARG A 65 -7.30 -2.84 -14.85
C ARG A 65 -7.18 -1.43 -14.29
N LEU A 66 -6.97 -1.29 -12.99
CA LEU A 66 -6.71 0.00 -12.34
C LEU A 66 -5.43 0.64 -12.86
N LEU A 67 -4.37 -0.12 -13.11
CA LEU A 67 -3.12 0.40 -13.69
C LEU A 67 -3.38 1.08 -15.05
N VAL A 68 -4.16 0.45 -15.94
CA VAL A 68 -4.50 1.03 -17.25
C VAL A 68 -5.43 2.24 -17.12
N GLN A 69 -6.41 2.16 -16.21
CA GLN A 69 -7.40 3.22 -16.05
C GLN A 69 -6.81 4.47 -15.41
N LEU A 70 -5.95 4.30 -14.41
CA LEU A 70 -5.37 5.41 -13.65
C LEU A 70 -4.14 5.99 -14.35
N PHE A 71 -3.35 5.16 -15.04
CA PHE A 71 -2.06 5.58 -15.61
C PHE A 71 -1.93 5.25 -17.10
N PRO A 72 -2.87 5.71 -17.96
CA PRO A 72 -2.79 5.46 -19.41
C PRO A 72 -1.50 6.03 -20.04
N GLU A 73 -0.93 7.08 -19.46
CA GLU A 73 0.31 7.71 -19.91
C GLU A 73 1.52 6.76 -19.84
N LEU A 74 1.52 5.79 -18.91
CA LEU A 74 2.60 4.80 -18.80
C LEU A 74 2.65 3.82 -19.99
N PHE A 75 1.58 3.78 -20.78
CA PHE A 75 1.44 2.94 -21.97
C PHE A 75 1.55 3.74 -23.28
N SER A 76 1.86 5.05 -23.20
CA SER A 76 2.01 5.91 -24.38
C SER A 76 3.43 5.83 -24.98
N ASP A 77 3.53 5.91 -26.31
CA ASP A 77 4.73 5.59 -27.11
C ASP A 77 5.96 6.50 -26.84
N ASP A 78 5.77 7.66 -26.24
CA ASP A 78 6.82 8.69 -26.05
C ASP A 78 7.95 8.26 -25.08
N GLU A 79 7.69 7.33 -24.15
CA GLU A 79 8.69 6.71 -23.26
C GLU A 79 9.06 5.27 -23.65
N PHE A 80 8.64 4.80 -24.82
CA PHE A 80 8.75 3.38 -25.21
C PHE A 80 10.15 2.97 -25.72
N SER A 81 11.02 3.95 -25.99
CA SER A 81 12.23 3.76 -26.81
C SER A 81 13.54 4.06 -26.09
N ARG A 82 13.72 3.64 -24.83
CA ARG A 82 15.04 3.68 -24.15
C ARG A 82 15.68 2.32 -23.88
N GLY A 83 15.15 1.25 -24.49
CA GLY A 83 15.88 0.00 -24.64
C GLY A 83 16.83 0.08 -25.84
N CYS A 84 18.14 -0.07 -25.62
CA CYS A 84 19.09 -0.18 -26.72
C CYS A 84 18.84 -1.51 -27.47
N SER A 85 18.22 -1.45 -28.64
CA SER A 85 17.92 -2.62 -29.48
C SER A 85 19.18 -3.39 -29.90
N ALA A 86 20.37 -2.78 -29.77
CA ALA A 86 21.65 -3.38 -30.13
C ALA A 86 22.31 -4.20 -29.01
N CYS A 87 21.92 -4.04 -27.73
CA CYS A 87 22.56 -4.76 -26.63
C CYS A 87 21.76 -5.94 -26.07
N GLY A 88 20.53 -6.19 -26.56
CA GLY A 88 19.67 -7.27 -26.06
C GLY A 88 19.24 -7.11 -24.59
N PHE A 89 19.55 -5.96 -23.98
CA PHE A 89 19.19 -5.67 -22.59
C PHE A 89 17.72 -5.23 -22.55
N LEU A 90 16.84 -6.18 -22.20
CA LEU A 90 15.49 -5.87 -21.78
C LEU A 90 15.57 -5.10 -20.45
N SER A 91 15.50 -3.78 -20.51
CA SER A 91 15.29 -2.96 -19.33
C SER A 91 13.93 -3.32 -18.73
N LYS A 92 13.92 -4.19 -17.70
CA LYS A 92 12.72 -4.44 -16.90
C LYS A 92 12.24 -3.10 -16.36
N ARG A 93 11.08 -2.63 -16.84
CA ARG A 93 10.48 -1.39 -16.36
C ARG A 93 9.95 -1.66 -14.96
N LYS A 94 10.33 -0.81 -14.02
CA LYS A 94 9.83 -0.88 -12.65
C LYS A 94 8.76 0.18 -12.50
N LEU A 95 7.55 -0.25 -12.13
CA LEU A 95 6.48 0.67 -11.80
C LEU A 95 6.84 1.43 -10.50
N GLU A 96 6.63 2.74 -10.51
CA GLU A 96 6.92 3.59 -9.35
C GLU A 96 6.11 3.17 -8.11
N SER A 97 6.71 3.35 -6.93
CA SER A 97 6.10 2.90 -5.66
C SER A 97 4.79 3.61 -5.36
N LEU A 98 4.64 4.88 -5.78
CA LEU A 98 3.42 5.66 -5.57
C LEU A 98 2.26 5.11 -6.40
N HIS A 99 2.49 4.72 -7.67
CA HIS A 99 1.47 4.10 -8.50
C HIS A 99 0.97 2.79 -7.90
N LEU A 100 1.90 1.94 -7.44
CA LEU A 100 1.57 0.68 -6.76
C LEU A 100 0.76 0.90 -5.49
N GLN A 101 1.11 1.91 -4.69
CA GLN A 101 0.39 2.23 -3.46
C GLN A 101 -1.02 2.74 -3.76
N LEU A 102 -1.19 3.58 -4.77
CA LEU A 102 -2.51 4.06 -5.19
C LEU A 102 -3.42 2.91 -5.63
N ILE A 103 -2.90 2.03 -6.48
CA ILE A 103 -3.63 0.84 -6.95
C ILE A 103 -4.01 -0.03 -5.76
N ARG A 104 -3.07 -0.31 -4.86
CA ARG A 104 -3.32 -1.10 -3.65
C ARG A 104 -4.45 -0.51 -2.80
N ASN A 105 -4.47 0.80 -2.59
CA ASN A 105 -5.52 1.47 -1.82
C ASN A 105 -6.91 1.21 -2.43
N TYR A 106 -7.05 1.27 -3.75
CA TYR A 106 -8.31 0.95 -4.42
C TYR A 106 -8.67 -0.53 -4.35
N VAL A 107 -7.70 -1.42 -4.54
CA VAL A 107 -7.93 -2.86 -4.44
C VAL A 107 -8.38 -3.26 -3.03
N GLU A 108 -7.82 -2.64 -1.98
CA GLU A 108 -8.19 -2.92 -0.58
C GLU A 108 -9.64 -2.57 -0.24
N VAL A 109 -10.28 -1.66 -0.99
CA VAL A 109 -11.71 -1.35 -0.84
C VAL A 109 -12.58 -2.52 -1.28
N CYS A 110 -12.18 -3.20 -2.36
CA CYS A 110 -12.90 -4.35 -2.93
C CYS A 110 -12.47 -5.69 -2.31
N TYR A 111 -11.18 -5.81 -1.96
CA TYR A 111 -10.54 -7.01 -1.43
C TYR A 111 -9.78 -6.68 -0.13
N PRO A 112 -10.46 -6.64 1.03
CA PRO A 112 -9.84 -6.25 2.30
C PRO A 112 -8.65 -7.12 2.73
N SER A 113 -8.52 -8.34 2.20
CA SER A 113 -7.37 -9.23 2.42
C SER A 113 -6.04 -8.63 1.96
N VAL A 114 -6.08 -7.73 0.97
CA VAL A 114 -4.90 -7.05 0.40
C VAL A 114 -4.26 -6.06 1.39
N LYS A 115 -4.98 -5.67 2.46
CA LYS A 115 -4.40 -4.94 3.59
C LYS A 115 -3.21 -5.68 4.21
N ASN A 116 -3.23 -7.01 4.14
CA ASN A 116 -2.05 -7.80 4.46
C ASN A 116 -1.03 -7.69 3.32
N THR A 117 0.11 -7.06 3.61
CA THR A 117 1.19 -6.89 2.64
C THR A 117 1.66 -8.22 2.05
N ALA A 118 1.63 -9.34 2.79
CA ALA A 118 1.99 -10.64 2.24
C ALA A 118 1.03 -11.08 1.10
N VAL A 119 -0.28 -10.86 1.27
CA VAL A 119 -1.29 -11.17 0.25
C VAL A 119 -1.07 -10.29 -0.98
N TRP A 120 -0.87 -8.98 -0.79
CA TRP A 120 -0.52 -8.07 -1.90
C TRP A 120 0.71 -8.55 -2.68
N GLN A 121 1.79 -8.89 -1.97
CA GLN A 121 3.08 -9.28 -2.58
C GLN A 121 3.01 -10.62 -3.32
N VAL A 122 2.16 -11.55 -2.88
CA VAL A 122 2.04 -12.88 -3.48
C VAL A 122 1.01 -12.91 -4.60
N GLU A 123 -0.14 -12.26 -4.42
CA GLU A 123 -1.28 -12.44 -5.33
C GLU A 123 -1.42 -11.31 -6.35
N CYS A 124 -1.18 -10.06 -5.96
CA CYS A 124 -1.50 -8.90 -6.80
C CYS A 124 -0.27 -8.30 -7.47
N LEU A 125 0.78 -8.00 -6.70
CA LEU A 125 1.98 -7.32 -7.19
C LEU A 125 2.69 -8.06 -8.34
N PRO A 126 2.82 -9.40 -8.33
CA PRO A 126 3.44 -10.11 -9.44
C PRO A 126 2.62 -9.95 -10.73
N GLN A 127 1.29 -10.04 -10.65
CA GLN A 127 0.41 -9.87 -11.81
C GLN A 127 0.50 -8.47 -12.39
N VAL A 128 0.52 -7.43 -11.55
CA VAL A 128 0.66 -6.03 -11.99
C VAL A 128 2.01 -5.81 -12.69
N ASN A 129 3.10 -6.30 -12.11
CA ASN A 129 4.43 -6.17 -12.72
C ASN A 129 4.53 -6.96 -14.02
N ASP A 130 4.01 -8.18 -14.06
CA ASP A 130 4.01 -9.00 -15.27
C ASP A 130 3.17 -8.36 -16.36
N PHE A 131 2.00 -7.80 -16.00
CA PHE A 131 1.16 -7.06 -16.94
C PHE A 131 1.87 -5.82 -17.47
N PHE A 132 2.47 -5.01 -16.60
CA PHE A 132 3.18 -3.79 -17.00
C PHE A 132 4.38 -4.07 -17.91
N ASN A 133 5.10 -5.19 -17.68
CA ASN A 133 6.24 -5.57 -18.51
C ASN A 133 5.86 -6.26 -19.83
N ARG A 134 4.57 -6.57 -20.06
CA ARG A 134 4.08 -7.14 -21.34
C ARG A 134 3.79 -6.07 -22.39
N PHE A 135 3.54 -4.84 -21.93
CA PHE A 135 3.53 -3.65 -22.79
C PHE A 135 4.94 -3.10 -22.85
#